data_AF-A0A7X5VM25-F1
#
_entry.id   AF-A0A7X5VM25-F1
#
_cell.length_a   1.000
_cell.length_b   1.000
_cell.length_c   1.000
_cell.angle_alpha   90.00
_cell.angle_beta   90.00
_cell.angle_gamma   90.00
#
_symmetry.space_group_name_H-M   'P 1'
#
loop_
_entity.id
_entity.type
_entity.pdbx_description
1 polymer ?
#
loop_
_entity_poly.entity_id
_entity_poly.type
_entity_poly.pdbx_seq_one_letter_code
_entity_poly.pdbx_strand_id
1 'polypeptide(L)'
;MNQASRRLMAALVVAFAAVPAVTQPADPALSPRNANYTMFVELDPETKMLTASQRLEWRNIQQEPTDELWFHLYWNAWRNSESTWMLED
;
A
#
# COMPACT_ATOMS: atom_id res chain seq x y z
N MET A 1 46.46 22.65 -41.81
CA MET A 1 46.86 22.33 -40.44
C MET A 1 45.60 22.07 -39.61
N ASN A 2 45.22 20.87 -39.16
CA ASN A 2 45.53 19.45 -39.40
C ASN A 2 44.30 18.72 -38.79
N GLN A 3 43.59 17.83 -39.48
CA GLN A 3 43.88 16.38 -39.53
C GLN A 3 44.90 15.89 -38.49
N ALA A 4 44.62 16.12 -37.21
CA ALA A 4 45.24 15.42 -36.07
C ALA A 4 44.28 15.70 -34.90
N SER A 5 43.57 14.76 -34.30
CA SER A 5 43.91 13.38 -34.04
C SER A 5 42.57 12.70 -33.72
N ARG A 6 42.23 11.73 -34.57
CA ARG A 6 41.16 10.76 -34.33
C ARG A 6 41.32 10.25 -32.90
N ARG A 7 40.34 10.57 -32.04
CA ARG A 7 40.32 10.22 -30.62
C ARG A 7 40.20 8.70 -30.49
N LEU A 8 41.33 8.02 -30.55
CA LEU A 8 41.56 6.76 -29.86
C LEU A 8 41.48 7.07 -28.36
N MET A 9 40.45 6.58 -27.68
CA MET A 9 40.63 5.97 -26.36
C MET A 9 39.35 5.36 -25.82
N ALA A 10 39.48 4.05 -25.55
CA ALA A 10 38.81 3.30 -24.50
C ALA A 10 37.29 3.14 -24.57
N ALA A 11 36.86 2.05 -25.21
CA ALA A 11 35.66 1.36 -24.78
C ALA A 11 35.88 0.85 -23.34
N LEU A 12 35.37 1.60 -22.36
CA LEU A 12 35.33 1.17 -20.97
C LEU A 12 34.11 0.25 -20.80
N VAL A 13 34.32 -1.06 -20.96
CA VAL A 13 33.34 -2.06 -20.54
C VAL A 13 33.31 -2.04 -19.02
N VAL A 14 32.31 -1.38 -18.44
CA VAL A 14 32.02 -1.49 -17.01
C VAL A 14 31.40 -2.87 -16.79
N ALA A 15 32.22 -3.82 -16.31
CA ALA A 15 31.71 -5.07 -15.78
C ALA A 15 30.94 -4.73 -14.49
N PHE A 16 29.61 -4.77 -14.56
CA PHE A 16 28.75 -4.67 -13.39
C PHE A 16 28.93 -5.96 -12.59
N ALA A 17 29.79 -5.96 -11.57
CA ALA A 17 29.86 -7.06 -10.63
C ALA A 17 28.50 -7.16 -9.92
N ALA A 18 27.86 -8.32 -10.01
CA ALA A 18 26.66 -8.62 -9.24
C ALA A 18 27.06 -8.65 -7.75
N VAL A 19 26.78 -7.56 -7.04
CA VAL A 19 26.92 -7.54 -5.58
C VAL A 19 25.85 -8.48 -5.03
N PRO A 20 26.22 -9.53 -4.28
CA PRO A 20 25.22 -10.37 -3.63
C PRO A 20 24.41 -9.48 -2.70
N ALA A 21 23.08 -9.47 -2.88
CA ALA A 21 22.19 -8.77 -1.98
C ALA A 21 22.36 -9.38 -0.58
N VAL A 22 22.92 -8.61 0.35
CA VAL A 22 22.93 -8.98 1.76
C VAL A 22 21.47 -8.92 2.21
N THR A 23 20.88 -10.08 2.46
CA THR A 23 19.53 -10.17 3.02
C THR A 23 19.58 -9.61 4.44
N GLN A 24 19.13 -8.37 4.60
CA GLN A 24 19.01 -7.77 5.92
C GLN A 24 17.91 -8.51 6.69
N PRO A 25 18.13 -8.92 7.95
CA PRO A 25 17.08 -9.54 8.74
C PRO A 25 15.92 -8.56 8.85
N ALA A 26 14.72 -9.03 8.51
CA ALA A 26 13.53 -8.20 8.59
C ALA A 26 13.29 -7.79 10.06
N ASP A 27 12.95 -6.53 10.26
CA ASP A 27 12.56 -6.04 11.58
C ASP A 27 11.37 -6.85 12.12
N PRO A 28 11.29 -7.05 13.45
CA PRO A 28 10.18 -7.76 14.06
C PRO A 28 8.85 -7.09 13.73
N ALA A 29 7.84 -7.89 13.42
CA ALA A 29 6.52 -7.38 13.09
C ALA A 29 5.91 -6.61 14.26
N LEU A 30 5.44 -5.39 14.00
CA LEU A 30 4.81 -4.52 15.01
C LEU A 30 3.38 -4.97 15.41
N SER A 31 2.87 -6.05 14.82
CA SER A 31 1.49 -6.52 15.01
C SER A 31 1.39 -8.04 14.80
N PRO A 32 0.47 -8.73 15.50
CA PRO A 32 0.17 -10.15 15.27
C PRO A 32 -0.46 -10.48 13.91
N ARG A 33 -0.87 -9.48 13.11
CA ARG A 33 -1.50 -9.65 11.79
C ARG A 33 -2.69 -10.61 11.81
N ASN A 34 -3.49 -10.57 12.88
CA ASN A 34 -4.62 -11.47 13.09
C ASN A 34 -5.89 -11.05 12.34
N ALA A 35 -5.84 -9.93 11.61
CA ALA A 35 -6.90 -9.49 10.70
C ALA A 35 -6.27 -9.09 9.35
N ASN A 36 -6.85 -9.58 8.26
CA ASN A 36 -6.51 -9.19 6.90
C ASN A 36 -7.77 -8.82 6.13
N TYR A 37 -7.65 -7.82 5.25
CA TYR A 37 -8.78 -7.25 4.52
C TYR A 37 -8.48 -7.29 3.03
N THR A 38 -9.44 -7.73 2.24
CA THR A 38 -9.45 -7.55 0.79
C THR A 38 -10.69 -6.76 0.43
N MET A 39 -10.50 -5.62 -0.23
CA MET A 39 -11.59 -4.70 -0.59
C MET A 39 -11.61 -4.55 -2.11
N PHE A 40 -12.81 -4.69 -2.68
CA PHE A 40 -13.10 -4.33 -4.07
C PHE A 40 -13.94 -3.07 -4.02
N VAL A 41 -13.43 -1.98 -4.58
CA VAL A 41 -14.03 -0.66 -4.46
C VAL A 41 -14.06 0.01 -5.82
N GLU A 42 -15.23 0.53 -6.18
CA GLU A 42 -15.43 1.33 -7.38
C GLU A 42 -15.85 2.74 -6.98
N LEU A 43 -15.23 3.75 -7.60
CA LEU A 43 -15.58 5.15 -7.45
C LEU A 43 -16.44 5.58 -8.65
N ASP A 44 -17.62 6.10 -8.34
CA ASP A 44 -18.39 6.92 -9.26
C ASP A 44 -18.02 8.40 -9.02
N PRO A 45 -17.27 9.04 -9.94
CA PRO A 45 -16.86 10.44 -9.77
C PRO A 45 -18.00 11.44 -10.03
N GLU A 46 -19.05 11.05 -10.76
CA GLU A 46 -20.20 11.91 -11.06
C GLU A 46 -21.06 12.08 -9.81
N THR A 47 -21.43 10.97 -9.18
CA THR A 47 -22.22 10.98 -7.94
C THR A 47 -21.37 11.14 -6.68
N LYS A 48 -20.03 11.02 -6.81
CA LYS A 48 -19.06 11.03 -5.71
C LYS A 48 -19.30 9.90 -4.69
N MET A 49 -19.79 8.77 -5.17
CA MET A 49 -20.11 7.60 -4.35
C MET A 49 -19.07 6.50 -4.53
N LEU A 50 -18.81 5.77 -3.44
CA LEU A 50 -18.02 4.53 -3.47
C LEU A 50 -18.96 3.34 -3.30
N THR A 51 -18.90 2.39 -4.23
CA THR A 51 -19.55 1.08 -4.07
C THR A 51 -18.46 0.05 -3.77
N ALA A 52 -18.64 -0.71 -2.70
CA ALA A 52 -17.60 -1.62 -2.23
C ALA A 52 -18.13 -2.96 -1.73
N SER A 53 -17.31 -4.00 -1.90
CA SER A 53 -17.42 -5.27 -1.20
C SER A 53 -16.10 -5.61 -0.51
N GLN A 54 -16.17 -6.27 0.64
CA GLN A 54 -15.00 -6.60 1.44
C GLN A 54 -15.06 -8.03 1.95
N ARG A 55 -13.90 -8.70 1.96
CA ARG A 55 -13.64 -9.93 2.71
C ARG A 55 -12.69 -9.63 3.88
N LEU A 56 -13.13 -9.93 5.10
CA LEU A 56 -12.30 -9.93 6.31
C LEU A 56 -11.93 -11.36 6.66
N GLU A 57 -10.63 -11.63 6.77
CA GLU A 57 -10.10 -12.86 7.36
C GLU A 57 -9.53 -12.54 8.73
N TRP A 58 -10.21 -13.02 9.77
CA TRP A 58 -9.84 -12.80 11.17
C TRP A 58 -9.51 -14.12 11.86
N ARG A 59 -8.48 -14.10 12.70
CA ARG A 59 -8.09 -15.20 13.58
C ARG A 59 -8.18 -14.74 15.03
N ASN A 60 -8.90 -15.49 15.86
CA ASN A 60 -8.83 -15.33 17.30
C ASN A 60 -7.42 -15.72 17.79
N ILE A 61 -6.76 -14.81 18.49
CA ILE A 61 -5.44 -15.04 19.10
C ILE A 61 -5.50 -15.11 20.63
N GLN A 62 -6.70 -14.98 21.20
CA GLN A 62 -6.94 -15.16 22.62
C GLN A 62 -7.11 -16.64 22.96
N GLN A 63 -6.97 -16.97 24.24
CA GLN A 63 -7.20 -18.33 24.74
C GLN A 63 -8.69 -18.67 24.78
N GLU A 64 -9.52 -17.65 25.05
CA GLU A 64 -10.97 -17.78 25.15
C GLU A 64 -11.64 -17.59 23.79
N PRO A 65 -12.75 -18.32 23.50
CA PRO A 65 -13.53 -18.13 22.29
C PRO A 65 -14.21 -16.74 22.26
N THR A 66 -14.48 -16.25 21.05
CA THR A 66 -15.25 -15.02 20.81
C THR A 66 -16.57 -15.40 20.15
N ASP A 67 -17.65 -14.78 20.59
CA ASP A 67 -19.01 -14.90 20.04
C ASP A 67 -19.41 -13.68 19.19
N GLU A 68 -18.71 -12.55 19.34
CA GLU A 68 -18.95 -11.32 18.58
C GLU A 68 -17.68 -10.69 17.98
N LEU A 69 -17.86 -9.94 16.89
CA LEU A 69 -16.82 -9.13 16.26
C LEU A 69 -17.24 -7.66 16.23
N TRP A 70 -16.36 -6.79 16.72
CA TRP A 70 -16.59 -5.35 16.79
C TRP A 70 -15.99 -4.67 15.57
N PHE A 71 -16.83 -3.97 14.81
CA PHE A 71 -16.41 -3.23 13.62
C PHE A 71 -16.50 -1.72 13.89
N HIS A 72 -15.36 -1.04 13.83
CA HIS A 72 -15.31 0.42 13.89
C HIS A 72 -15.38 0.97 12.47
N LEU A 73 -16.58 1.38 12.05
CA LEU A 73 -16.74 2.10 10.81
C LEU A 73 -16.53 3.58 11.09
N TYR A 74 -15.36 4.08 10.71
CA TYR A 74 -15.12 5.51 10.67
C TYR A 74 -15.57 6.04 9.31
N TRP A 75 -16.48 7.01 9.32
CA TRP A 75 -16.81 7.76 8.13
C TRP A 75 -15.60 8.62 7.74
N ASN A 76 -14.80 8.15 6.79
CA ASN A 76 -13.70 8.92 6.22
C ASN A 76 -14.17 9.90 5.12
N ALA A 77 -15.47 10.20 5.05
CA ALA A 77 -16.09 10.92 3.95
C ALA A 77 -16.08 12.46 4.10
N TRP A 78 -15.50 13.00 5.17
CA TRP A 78 -15.49 14.45 5.38
C TRP A 78 -14.13 15.06 5.07
N ARG A 79 -14.07 15.79 3.95
CA ARG A 79 -12.88 16.53 3.53
C ARG A 79 -12.68 17.80 4.36
N ASN A 80 -13.78 18.47 4.71
CA ASN A 80 -13.82 19.77 5.39
C ASN A 80 -15.24 20.06 5.94
N SER A 81 -15.45 21.27 6.46
CA SER A 81 -16.73 21.78 6.97
C SER A 81 -17.86 21.91 5.93
N GLU A 82 -17.57 21.68 4.65
CA GLU A 82 -18.58 21.68 3.57
C GLU A 82 -19.10 20.27 3.26
N SER A 83 -18.59 19.24 3.96
CA SER A 83 -19.06 17.87 3.79
C SER A 83 -20.38 17.69 4.55
N THR A 84 -21.44 17.26 3.88
CA THR A 84 -22.76 17.05 4.50
C THR A 84 -22.72 15.82 5.40
N TRP A 85 -22.94 16.03 6.70
CA TRP A 85 -22.97 14.97 7.71
C TRP A 85 -24.29 14.18 7.66
N MET A 86 -25.41 14.89 7.55
CA MET A 86 -26.77 14.37 7.43
C MET A 86 -27.66 15.53 6.94
N LEU A 87 -28.57 15.25 6.00
CA LEU A 87 -29.71 16.13 5.73
C LEU A 87 -30.91 15.45 6.40
N GLU A 88 -31.50 16.10 7.40
CA GLU A 88 -32.80 15.71 7.93
C GLU A 88 -33.89 16.51 7.19
N ASP A 89 -35.01 15.84 6.91
CA ASP A 89 -36.24 16.43 6.38
C ASP A 89 -37.08 17.09 7.49
#